data_AF-A0A2S9M634-F1
#
_entry.id   AF-A0A2S9M634-F1
#
_cell.length_a   1.000
_cell.length_b   1.000
_cell.length_c   1.000
_cell.angle_alpha   90.00
_cell.angle_beta   90.00
_cell.angle_gamma   90.00
#
_symmetry.space_group_name_H-M   'P 1'
#
loop_
_entity.id
_entity.type
_entity.pdbx_description
1 polymer ?
#
loop_
_entity_poly.entity_id
_entity_poly.type
_entity_poly.pdbx_seq_one_letter_code
_entity_poly.pdbx_strand_id
1 'polypeptide(L)'
;MARPARSDSEKRQGGMRAAALLHALAARLGVENPHQFAKRFDDLVGTSTQTSGKWRLNFAGSQPLSAQQLKLLCRLDTDAYDLHKHGPADLWVAMWADERDLWRLCRTRLSPLGASLDDRIWSEIADEFVEEKTFDATLSDFENELLQAEAYGEPLLLRQLTEAVALARLFRSLSALALLPIDGRAISRCMHICLNDRNIATELRRYGVLDGVRQEVADLAATSATGTPVTERWEALTPKLAWGGAHGENFSR
;
A
#
# COMPACT_ATOMS: atom_id res chain seq x y z
N MET A 1 23.87 19.95 12.21
CA MET A 1 22.68 19.38 12.89
C MET A 1 22.60 17.90 12.56
N ALA A 2 22.64 17.02 13.57
CA ALA A 2 22.47 15.58 13.36
C ALA A 2 21.01 15.27 13.02
N ARG A 3 20.78 14.43 12.01
CA ARG A 3 19.42 14.00 11.63
C ARG A 3 18.82 13.18 12.78
N PRO A 4 17.57 13.42 13.20
CA PRO A 4 16.95 12.62 14.25
C PRO A 4 16.97 11.13 13.88
N ALA A 5 17.18 10.28 14.88
CA ALA A 5 17.18 8.84 14.69
C ALA A 5 15.83 8.39 14.13
N ARG A 6 15.85 7.53 13.12
CA ARG A 6 14.62 6.97 12.52
C ARG A 6 13.80 6.26 13.59
N SER A 7 12.49 6.46 13.57
CA SER A 7 11.56 5.68 14.40
C SER A 7 11.62 4.20 14.02
N ASP A 8 11.19 3.32 14.93
CA ASP A 8 11.19 1.88 14.64
C ASP A 8 10.20 1.50 13.53
N SER A 9 9.13 2.28 13.35
CA SER A 9 8.25 2.18 12.18
C SER A 9 8.99 2.52 10.90
N GLU A 10 9.70 3.66 10.83
CA GLU A 10 10.46 4.03 9.63
C GLU A 10 11.56 3.01 9.26
N LYS A 11 12.19 2.39 10.27
CA LYS A 11 13.16 1.30 10.04
C LYS A 11 12.48 0.08 9.45
N ARG A 12 11.33 -0.32 9.99
CA ARG A 12 10.54 -1.48 9.52
C ARG A 12 10.06 -1.27 8.09
N GLN A 13 9.45 -0.12 7.80
CA GLN A 13 8.99 0.25 6.46
C GLN A 13 10.15 0.25 5.45
N GLY A 14 11.28 0.86 5.82
CA GLY A 14 12.47 0.87 4.97
C GLY A 14 13.06 -0.53 4.73
N GLY A 15 12.99 -1.40 5.74
CA GLY A 15 13.37 -2.81 5.63
C GLY A 15 12.46 -3.59 4.68
N MET A 16 11.14 -3.44 4.79
CA MET A 16 10.17 -4.07 3.88
C MET A 16 10.36 -3.62 2.43
N ARG A 17 10.60 -2.32 2.20
CA ARG A 17 10.92 -1.79 0.86
C ARG A 17 12.19 -2.41 0.29
N ALA A 18 13.22 -2.59 1.13
CA ALA A 18 14.47 -3.23 0.74
C ALA A 18 14.27 -4.70 0.35
N ALA A 19 13.55 -5.45 1.19
CA ALA A 19 13.26 -6.86 0.94
C ALA A 19 12.47 -7.04 -0.36
N ALA A 20 11.34 -6.33 -0.52
CA ALA A 20 10.50 -6.44 -1.70
C ALA A 20 11.24 -6.13 -3.00
N LEU A 21 12.03 -5.04 -3.01
CA LEU A 21 12.83 -4.71 -4.20
C LEU A 21 13.84 -5.82 -4.51
N LEU A 22 14.60 -6.29 -3.51
CA LEU A 22 15.66 -7.26 -3.74
C LEU A 22 15.12 -8.63 -4.18
N HIS A 23 14.00 -9.08 -3.60
CA HIS A 23 13.34 -10.32 -4.03
C HIS A 23 12.76 -10.19 -5.45
N ALA A 24 12.19 -9.04 -5.80
CA ALA A 24 11.71 -8.80 -7.17
C ALA A 24 12.86 -8.83 -8.19
N LEU A 25 13.97 -8.16 -7.90
CA LEU A 25 15.16 -8.17 -8.76
C LEU A 25 15.79 -9.57 -8.82
N ALA A 26 15.82 -10.30 -7.71
CA ALA A 26 16.30 -11.68 -7.68
C ALA A 26 15.47 -12.58 -8.61
N ALA A 27 14.14 -12.47 -8.55
CA ALA A 27 13.24 -13.20 -9.44
C ALA A 27 13.48 -12.84 -10.93
N ARG A 28 13.64 -11.56 -11.27
CA ARG A 28 13.94 -11.09 -12.63
C ARG A 28 15.28 -11.61 -13.16
N LEU A 29 16.27 -11.75 -12.28
CA LEU A 29 17.59 -12.31 -12.60
C LEU A 29 17.66 -13.84 -12.55
N GLY A 30 16.56 -14.52 -12.20
CA GLY A 30 16.51 -15.98 -12.07
C GLY A 30 17.40 -16.53 -10.95
N VAL A 31 17.53 -15.79 -9.84
CA VAL A 31 18.31 -16.20 -8.66
C VAL A 31 17.43 -16.33 -7.43
N GLU A 32 17.76 -17.27 -6.56
CA GLU A 32 16.87 -17.70 -5.48
C GLU A 32 17.32 -17.24 -4.10
N ASN A 33 18.58 -16.79 -3.96
CA ASN A 33 19.12 -16.43 -2.66
C ASN A 33 20.06 -15.22 -2.71
N PRO A 34 20.29 -14.56 -1.56
CA PRO A 34 21.10 -13.34 -1.48
C PRO A 34 22.53 -13.52 -1.99
N HIS A 35 23.09 -14.73 -1.87
CA HIS A 35 24.44 -15.01 -2.31
C HIS A 35 24.53 -15.12 -3.84
N GLN A 36 23.59 -15.83 -4.48
CA GLN A 36 23.47 -15.87 -5.94
C GLN A 36 23.18 -14.48 -6.52
N PHE A 37 22.30 -13.71 -5.86
CA PHE A 37 22.05 -12.32 -6.24
C PHE A 37 23.31 -11.47 -6.17
N ALA A 38 24.05 -11.51 -5.06
CA ALA A 38 25.27 -10.73 -4.90
C ALA A 38 26.31 -11.06 -5.99
N LYS A 39 26.47 -12.35 -6.31
CA LYS A 39 27.36 -12.79 -7.41
C LYS A 39 26.93 -12.21 -8.75
N ARG A 40 25.64 -12.39 -9.14
CA ARG A 40 25.13 -11.85 -10.40
C ARG A 40 25.21 -10.33 -10.47
N PHE A 41 24.92 -9.65 -9.37
CA PHE A 41 25.03 -8.20 -9.24
C PHE A 41 26.48 -7.75 -9.47
N ASP A 42 27.44 -8.41 -8.83
CA ASP A 42 28.86 -8.12 -8.96
C ASP A 42 29.37 -8.31 -10.39
N ASP A 43 28.95 -9.39 -11.05
CA ASP A 43 29.30 -9.67 -12.45
C ASP A 43 28.79 -8.58 -13.41
N LEU A 44 27.60 -8.01 -13.14
CA LEU A 44 26.98 -6.98 -13.99
C LEU A 44 27.51 -5.56 -13.72
N VAL A 45 27.81 -5.24 -12.47
CA VAL A 45 28.13 -3.87 -12.03
C VAL A 45 29.65 -3.68 -11.81
N GLY A 46 30.43 -4.75 -11.80
CA GLY A 46 31.88 -4.70 -11.57
C GLY A 46 32.23 -4.42 -10.10
N THR A 47 31.49 -5.01 -9.16
CA THR A 47 31.69 -4.82 -7.71
C THR A 47 32.05 -6.11 -6.98
N SER A 48 32.27 -6.05 -5.66
CA SER A 48 32.58 -7.21 -4.81
C SER A 48 31.70 -7.28 -3.55
N THR A 49 30.39 -7.24 -3.74
CA THR A 49 29.37 -7.30 -2.69
C THR A 49 29.10 -8.71 -2.17
N GLN A 50 29.43 -9.75 -2.94
CA GLN A 50 29.27 -11.16 -2.55
C GLN A 50 30.13 -11.52 -1.34
N THR A 51 31.42 -11.16 -1.37
CA THR A 51 32.38 -11.47 -0.30
C THR A 51 32.07 -10.75 1.01
N SER A 52 31.47 -9.56 0.94
CA SER A 52 31.08 -8.77 2.11
C SER A 52 29.71 -9.16 2.69
N GLY A 53 28.93 -10.01 2.01
CA GLY A 53 27.58 -10.37 2.44
C GLY A 53 26.61 -9.17 2.49
N LYS A 54 26.92 -8.11 1.74
CA LYS A 54 26.31 -6.77 1.88
C LYS A 54 24.78 -6.76 1.77
N TRP A 55 24.24 -7.64 0.94
CA TRP A 55 22.80 -7.69 0.65
C TRP A 55 21.99 -8.50 1.67
N ARG A 56 22.62 -9.33 2.51
CA ARG A 56 21.90 -10.29 3.38
C ARG A 56 20.88 -9.62 4.30
N LEU A 57 21.28 -8.53 4.96
CA LEU A 57 20.40 -7.80 5.89
C LEU A 57 19.28 -7.04 5.17
N ASN A 58 19.50 -6.63 3.92
CA ASN A 58 18.46 -6.00 3.10
C ASN A 58 17.44 -7.02 2.60
N PHE A 59 17.88 -8.21 2.18
CA PHE A 59 16.99 -9.33 1.78
C PHE A 59 16.10 -9.82 2.94
N ALA A 60 16.65 -9.82 4.15
CA ALA A 60 15.90 -10.17 5.37
C ALA A 60 14.94 -9.06 5.83
N GLY A 61 14.94 -7.90 5.18
CA GLY A 61 14.15 -6.74 5.60
C GLY A 61 14.59 -6.14 6.94
N SER A 62 15.74 -6.55 7.48
CA SER A 62 16.26 -6.05 8.75
C SER A 62 16.94 -4.68 8.61
N GLN A 63 17.38 -4.34 7.40
CA GLN A 63 18.00 -3.05 7.11
C GLN A 63 17.43 -2.40 5.84
N PRO A 64 17.16 -1.09 5.88
CA PRO A 64 16.78 -0.33 4.70
C PRO A 64 17.95 -0.20 3.72
N LEU A 65 17.63 0.04 2.46
CA LEU A 65 18.63 0.42 1.46
C LEU A 65 19.12 1.85 1.73
N SER A 66 20.42 2.06 1.60
CA SER A 66 20.99 3.40 1.46
C SER A 66 20.65 3.98 0.08
N ALA A 67 20.67 5.32 -0.03
CA ALA A 67 20.42 5.99 -1.31
C ALA A 67 21.40 5.56 -2.41
N GLN A 68 22.67 5.29 -2.05
CA GLN A 68 23.67 4.81 -2.99
C GLN A 68 23.39 3.38 -3.45
N GLN A 69 22.95 2.49 -2.55
CA GLN A 69 22.55 1.13 -2.94
C GLN A 69 21.34 1.16 -3.88
N LEU A 70 20.31 1.96 -3.57
CA LEU A 70 19.15 2.11 -4.44
C LEU A 70 19.56 2.61 -5.84
N LYS A 71 20.41 3.65 -5.90
CA LYS A 71 20.92 4.19 -7.18
C LYS A 71 21.67 3.14 -8.00
N LEU A 72 22.39 2.22 -7.36
CA LEU A 72 23.07 1.13 -8.06
C LEU A 72 22.07 0.10 -8.58
N LEU A 73 21.05 -0.26 -7.79
CA LEU A 73 20.00 -1.19 -8.22
C LEU A 73 19.19 -0.62 -9.40
N CYS A 74 18.95 0.69 -9.44
CA CYS A 74 18.31 1.36 -10.57
C CYS A 74 19.11 1.28 -11.89
N ARG A 75 20.39 0.90 -11.85
CA ARG A 75 21.17 0.64 -13.08
C ARG A 75 20.90 -0.74 -13.65
N LEU A 76 20.44 -1.69 -12.83
CA LEU A 76 20.08 -3.04 -13.26
C LEU A 76 18.65 -3.08 -13.79
N ASP A 77 17.79 -2.23 -13.24
CA ASP A 77 16.37 -2.26 -13.52
C ASP A 77 15.79 -0.85 -13.33
N THR A 78 15.24 -0.29 -14.41
CA THR A 78 14.71 1.06 -14.42
C THR A 78 13.51 1.22 -13.47
N ASP A 79 12.77 0.15 -13.22
CA ASP A 79 11.56 0.15 -12.41
C ASP A 79 11.88 -0.06 -10.91
N ALA A 80 13.15 -0.30 -10.57
CA ALA A 80 13.59 -0.52 -9.19
C ALA A 80 13.23 0.66 -8.27
N TYR A 81 13.31 1.89 -8.79
CA TYR A 81 12.96 3.08 -8.02
C TYR A 81 11.46 3.10 -7.70
N ASP A 82 10.63 2.84 -8.71
CA ASP A 82 9.18 2.88 -8.56
C ASP A 82 8.70 1.75 -7.66
N LEU A 83 9.21 0.53 -7.84
CA LEU A 83 8.89 -0.58 -6.94
C LEU A 83 9.32 -0.30 -5.49
N HIS A 84 10.48 0.33 -5.26
CA HIS A 84 10.91 0.68 -3.92
C HIS A 84 10.06 1.79 -3.29
N LYS A 85 9.56 2.73 -4.10
CA LYS A 85 8.79 3.88 -3.64
C LYS A 85 7.31 3.54 -3.43
N HIS A 86 6.71 2.87 -4.40
CA HIS A 86 5.28 2.58 -4.50
C HIS A 86 4.92 1.18 -3.97
N GLY A 87 5.84 0.24 -4.11
CA GLY A 87 5.63 -1.14 -3.68
C GLY A 87 4.92 -1.98 -4.70
N PRO A 88 4.84 -3.30 -4.44
CA PRO A 88 4.12 -4.20 -5.32
C PRO A 88 2.64 -3.81 -5.32
N ALA A 89 2.07 -3.59 -6.51
CA ALA A 89 0.71 -3.08 -6.69
C ALA A 89 0.36 -1.83 -5.85
N ASP A 90 1.29 -0.88 -5.72
CA ASP A 90 1.15 0.36 -4.93
C ASP A 90 0.90 0.17 -3.41
N LEU A 91 1.18 -1.02 -2.87
CA LEU A 91 0.88 -1.34 -1.48
C LEU A 91 1.58 -0.40 -0.47
N TRP A 92 2.78 0.12 -0.78
CA TRP A 92 3.45 1.10 0.10
C TRP A 92 2.72 2.45 0.09
N VAL A 93 2.12 2.82 -1.03
CA VAL A 93 1.28 4.02 -1.11
C VAL A 93 0.05 3.81 -0.25
N ALA A 94 -0.64 2.67 -0.42
CA ALA A 94 -1.82 2.34 0.36
C ALA A 94 -1.54 2.35 1.87
N MET A 95 -0.42 1.81 2.34
CA MET A 95 -0.13 1.76 3.78
C MET A 95 0.42 3.07 4.36
N TRP A 96 1.26 3.80 3.63
CA TRP A 96 2.12 4.84 4.24
C TRP A 96 2.09 6.21 3.56
N ALA A 97 1.50 6.33 2.36
CA ALA A 97 1.39 7.65 1.73
C ALA A 97 0.35 8.53 2.43
N ASP A 98 0.32 9.80 2.04
CA ASP A 98 -0.68 10.76 2.49
C ASP A 98 -2.10 10.31 2.10
N GLU A 99 -3.09 10.65 2.91
CA GLU A 99 -4.48 10.24 2.68
C GLU A 99 -5.04 10.79 1.37
N ARG A 100 -4.54 11.95 0.91
CA ARG A 100 -4.87 12.55 -0.41
C ARG A 100 -4.50 11.66 -1.59
N ASP A 101 -3.54 10.76 -1.41
CA ASP A 101 -3.05 9.85 -2.44
C ASP A 101 -3.81 8.53 -2.49
N LEU A 102 -4.74 8.27 -1.57
CA LEU A 102 -5.38 6.95 -1.41
C LEU A 102 -6.59 6.76 -2.31
N TRP A 103 -7.35 7.82 -2.58
CA TRP A 103 -8.58 7.70 -3.38
C TRP A 103 -8.31 7.19 -4.80
N ARG A 104 -7.22 7.64 -5.43
CA ARG A 104 -6.77 7.14 -6.74
C ARG A 104 -6.41 5.65 -6.76
N LEU A 105 -6.13 5.03 -5.61
CA LEU A 105 -5.84 3.61 -5.51
C LEU A 105 -7.12 2.77 -5.55
N CYS A 106 -8.28 3.39 -5.31
CA CYS A 106 -9.57 2.73 -5.33
C CYS A 106 -10.07 2.68 -6.78
N ARG A 107 -9.69 1.64 -7.52
CA ARG A 107 -10.11 1.47 -8.93
C ARG A 107 -11.61 1.25 -9.04
N THR A 108 -12.21 0.67 -8.00
CA THR A 108 -13.64 0.42 -7.93
C THR A 108 -14.49 1.69 -7.99
N ARG A 109 -13.88 2.84 -7.66
CA ARG A 109 -14.53 4.16 -7.77
C ARG A 109 -14.92 4.51 -9.21
N LEU A 110 -14.23 3.93 -10.20
CA LEU A 110 -14.50 4.15 -11.62
C LEU A 110 -15.21 2.95 -12.25
N SER A 111 -14.80 1.72 -11.91
CA SER A 111 -15.35 0.50 -12.51
C SER A 111 -15.54 -0.60 -11.45
N PRO A 112 -16.70 -1.27 -11.36
CA PRO A 112 -16.96 -2.32 -10.37
C PRO A 112 -15.95 -3.48 -10.35
N LEU A 113 -15.20 -3.70 -11.44
CA LEU A 113 -14.19 -4.75 -11.55
C LEU A 113 -12.76 -4.18 -11.51
N GLY A 114 -12.61 -2.90 -11.21
CA GLY A 114 -11.35 -2.18 -11.35
C GLY A 114 -10.21 -2.80 -10.54
N ALA A 115 -10.50 -3.29 -9.33
CA ALA A 115 -9.49 -3.91 -8.46
C ALA A 115 -8.99 -5.26 -8.98
N SER A 116 -9.85 -5.99 -9.72
CA SER A 116 -9.54 -7.27 -10.37
C SER A 116 -8.81 -7.13 -11.72
N LEU A 117 -8.73 -5.93 -12.30
CA LEU A 117 -8.05 -5.72 -13.57
C LEU A 117 -6.53 -5.62 -13.38
N ASP A 118 -5.80 -6.31 -14.25
CA ASP A 118 -4.34 -6.22 -14.36
C ASP A 118 -3.90 -4.78 -14.65
N ASP A 119 -2.73 -4.40 -14.13
CA ASP A 119 -2.20 -3.03 -14.23
C ASP A 119 -2.02 -2.56 -15.68
N ARG A 120 -1.68 -3.46 -16.61
CA ARG A 120 -1.56 -3.13 -18.03
C ARG A 120 -2.91 -2.75 -18.61
N ILE A 121 -3.93 -3.58 -18.38
CA ILE A 121 -5.28 -3.34 -18.88
C ILE A 121 -5.83 -2.06 -18.27
N TRP A 122 -5.68 -1.90 -16.95
CA TRP A 122 -6.11 -0.71 -16.25
C TRP A 122 -5.50 0.57 -16.83
N SER A 123 -4.20 0.56 -17.14
CA SER A 123 -3.51 1.72 -17.71
C SER A 123 -4.04 2.15 -19.08
N GLU A 124 -4.65 1.24 -19.83
CA GLU A 124 -5.22 1.52 -21.15
C GLU A 124 -6.63 2.12 -21.06
N ILE A 125 -7.42 1.70 -20.06
CA ILE A 125 -8.85 2.04 -19.97
C ILE A 125 -9.20 3.05 -18.88
N ALA A 126 -8.28 3.38 -17.97
CA ALA A 126 -8.59 4.20 -16.80
C ALA A 126 -9.14 5.59 -17.16
N ASP A 127 -8.65 6.18 -18.24
CA ASP A 127 -9.04 7.52 -18.70
C ASP A 127 -10.41 7.53 -19.40
N GLU A 128 -10.99 6.37 -19.70
CA GLU A 128 -12.33 6.27 -20.29
C GLU A 128 -13.45 6.52 -19.26
N PHE A 129 -13.15 6.41 -17.97
CA PHE A 129 -14.11 6.61 -16.89
C PHE A 129 -14.05 8.06 -16.38
N VAL A 130 -15.11 8.81 -16.62
CA VAL A 130 -15.21 10.23 -16.25
C VAL A 130 -16.01 10.49 -14.98
N GLU A 131 -16.85 9.54 -14.56
CA GLU A 131 -17.68 9.67 -13.36
C GLU A 131 -17.14 8.81 -12.22
N GLU A 132 -16.74 9.47 -11.13
CA GLU A 132 -16.33 8.80 -9.91
C GLU A 132 -17.55 8.52 -9.01
N LYS A 133 -17.61 7.31 -8.48
CA LYS A 133 -18.60 6.92 -7.47
C LYS A 133 -18.31 7.59 -6.13
N THR A 134 -19.33 7.67 -5.29
CA THR A 134 -19.15 8.03 -3.88
C THR A 134 -18.35 6.96 -3.13
N PHE A 135 -17.85 7.29 -1.94
CA PHE A 135 -17.16 6.35 -1.07
C PHE A 135 -18.03 5.11 -0.77
N ASP A 136 -19.30 5.32 -0.40
CA ASP A 136 -20.21 4.23 -0.03
C ASP A 136 -20.50 3.29 -1.21
N ALA A 137 -20.72 3.84 -2.40
CA ALA A 137 -20.95 3.04 -3.61
C ALA A 137 -19.68 2.27 -4.00
N THR A 138 -18.51 2.89 -3.90
CA THR A 138 -17.21 2.24 -4.14
C THR A 138 -16.98 1.08 -3.18
N LEU A 139 -17.21 1.29 -1.89
CA LEU A 139 -17.04 0.25 -0.87
C LEU A 139 -18.03 -0.90 -1.07
N SER A 140 -19.29 -0.59 -1.40
CA SER A 140 -20.31 -1.60 -1.67
C SER A 140 -19.95 -2.48 -2.87
N ASP A 141 -19.51 -1.87 -3.96
CA ASP A 141 -19.11 -2.60 -5.17
C ASP A 141 -17.86 -3.46 -4.91
N PHE A 142 -16.88 -2.91 -4.20
CA PHE A 142 -15.64 -3.61 -3.88
C PHE A 142 -15.88 -4.78 -2.93
N GLU A 143 -16.74 -4.61 -1.93
CA GLU A 143 -17.15 -5.70 -1.05
C GLU A 143 -17.86 -6.81 -1.84
N ASN A 144 -18.77 -6.44 -2.74
CA ASN A 144 -19.47 -7.40 -3.59
C ASN A 144 -18.50 -8.16 -4.51
N GLU A 145 -17.50 -7.49 -5.10
CA GLU A 145 -16.44 -8.13 -5.88
C GLU A 145 -15.70 -9.20 -5.06
N LEU A 146 -15.25 -8.86 -3.85
CA LEU A 146 -14.53 -9.80 -2.98
C LEU A 146 -15.40 -10.98 -2.53
N LEU A 147 -16.67 -10.73 -2.19
CA LEU A 147 -17.61 -11.79 -1.80
C LEU A 147 -17.89 -12.76 -2.95
N GLN A 148 -18.00 -12.25 -4.19
CA GLN A 148 -18.15 -13.10 -5.36
C GLN A 148 -16.90 -13.94 -5.59
N ALA A 149 -15.71 -13.32 -5.56
CA ALA A 149 -14.45 -14.04 -5.71
C ALA A 149 -14.29 -15.13 -4.63
N GLU A 150 -14.62 -14.84 -3.37
CA GLU A 150 -14.62 -15.83 -2.29
C GLU A 150 -15.61 -16.97 -2.55
N ALA A 151 -16.85 -16.65 -2.95
CA ALA A 151 -17.90 -17.64 -3.22
C ALA A 151 -17.56 -18.58 -4.38
N TYR A 152 -16.88 -18.07 -5.42
CA TYR A 152 -16.46 -18.86 -6.58
C TYR A 152 -15.04 -19.42 -6.46
N GLY A 153 -14.31 -19.12 -5.38
CA GLY A 153 -12.93 -19.55 -5.18
C GLY A 153 -11.94 -18.94 -6.17
N GLU A 154 -12.24 -17.76 -6.70
CA GLU A 154 -11.39 -17.03 -7.62
C GLU A 154 -10.16 -16.47 -6.90
N PRO A 155 -8.99 -16.45 -7.56
CA PRO A 155 -7.77 -15.96 -6.95
C PRO A 155 -7.78 -14.44 -6.80
N LEU A 156 -7.53 -13.94 -5.59
CA LEU A 156 -7.38 -12.51 -5.37
C LEU A 156 -6.00 -12.00 -5.78
N LEU A 157 -5.98 -10.77 -6.29
CA LEU A 157 -4.79 -10.03 -6.67
C LEU A 157 -4.29 -9.14 -5.53
N LEU A 158 -2.99 -8.87 -5.52
CA LEU A 158 -2.40 -7.94 -4.56
C LEU A 158 -3.02 -6.53 -4.64
N ARG A 159 -3.50 -6.15 -5.83
CA ARG A 159 -4.22 -4.90 -6.08
C ARG A 159 -5.49 -4.77 -5.22
N GLN A 160 -6.21 -5.86 -5.00
CA GLN A 160 -7.39 -5.87 -4.12
C GLN A 160 -6.99 -5.66 -2.65
N LEU A 161 -5.85 -6.20 -2.20
CA LEU A 161 -5.33 -5.84 -0.86
C LEU A 161 -4.99 -4.35 -0.77
N THR A 162 -4.32 -3.79 -1.79
CA THR A 162 -4.00 -2.35 -1.84
C THR A 162 -5.26 -1.50 -1.72
N GLU A 163 -6.31 -1.84 -2.47
CA GLU A 163 -7.58 -1.12 -2.42
C GLU A 163 -8.28 -1.27 -1.07
N ALA A 164 -8.31 -2.47 -0.49
CA ALA A 164 -8.87 -2.70 0.84
C ALA A 164 -8.17 -1.84 1.91
N VAL A 165 -6.82 -1.79 1.89
CA VAL A 165 -6.02 -0.96 2.80
C VAL A 165 -6.30 0.53 2.59
N ALA A 166 -6.39 0.98 1.34
CA ALA A 166 -6.69 2.37 1.00
C ALA A 166 -8.07 2.78 1.51
N LEU A 167 -9.11 1.98 1.25
CA LEU A 167 -10.47 2.20 1.73
C LEU A 167 -10.55 2.19 3.27
N ALA A 168 -9.83 1.28 3.94
CA ALA A 168 -9.80 1.23 5.39
C ALA A 168 -9.20 2.51 6.00
N ARG A 169 -8.11 3.03 5.43
CA ARG A 169 -7.50 4.28 5.88
C ARG A 169 -8.37 5.49 5.57
N LEU A 170 -8.96 5.56 4.38
CA LEU A 170 -9.89 6.64 4.00
C LEU A 170 -11.11 6.67 4.91
N PHE A 171 -11.71 5.52 5.21
CA PHE A 171 -12.81 5.43 6.15
C PHE A 171 -12.43 5.92 7.54
N ARG A 172 -11.25 5.56 8.05
CA ARG A 172 -10.77 6.06 9.35
C ARG A 172 -10.73 7.58 9.35
N SER A 173 -10.22 8.17 8.29
CA SER A 173 -10.13 9.62 8.13
C SER A 173 -11.50 10.28 8.04
N LEU A 174 -12.38 9.77 7.19
CA LEU A 174 -13.73 10.32 7.01
C LEU A 174 -14.61 10.13 8.25
N SER A 175 -14.50 8.99 8.93
CA SER A 175 -15.22 8.70 10.18
C SER A 175 -14.76 9.59 11.33
N ALA A 176 -13.47 9.92 11.41
CA ALA A 176 -12.96 10.88 12.38
C ALA A 176 -13.56 12.29 12.19
N LEU A 177 -13.99 12.61 10.97
CA LEU A 177 -14.66 13.86 10.62
C LEU A 177 -16.20 13.75 10.72
N ALA A 178 -16.74 12.61 11.17
CA ALA A 178 -18.17 12.30 11.22
C ALA A 178 -18.90 12.45 9.86
N LEU A 179 -18.18 12.23 8.75
CA LEU A 179 -18.69 12.43 7.39
C LEU A 179 -19.43 11.20 6.82
N LEU A 180 -19.39 10.06 7.51
CA LEU A 180 -19.92 8.80 7.00
C LEU A 180 -20.87 8.14 8.02
N PRO A 181 -22.09 7.75 7.60
CA PRO A 181 -23.04 7.03 8.45
C PRO A 181 -22.80 5.51 8.48
N ILE A 182 -21.67 5.01 7.98
CA ILE A 182 -21.36 3.58 7.86
C ILE A 182 -20.57 3.03 9.08
N ASP A 183 -20.85 1.79 9.46
CA ASP A 183 -20.36 1.16 10.70
C ASP A 183 -19.00 0.44 10.57
N GLY A 184 -18.38 0.49 9.39
CA GLY A 184 -17.07 -0.10 9.12
C GLY A 184 -17.03 -1.62 9.00
N ARG A 185 -18.18 -2.33 9.05
CA ARG A 185 -18.22 -3.79 8.90
C ARG A 185 -17.73 -4.26 7.54
N ALA A 186 -18.17 -3.58 6.47
CA ALA A 186 -17.78 -3.91 5.10
C ALA A 186 -16.25 -3.84 4.93
N ILE A 187 -15.63 -2.80 5.46
CA ILE A 187 -14.18 -2.62 5.43
C ILE A 187 -13.46 -3.73 6.19
N SER A 188 -13.93 -4.04 7.40
CA SER A 188 -13.35 -5.12 8.20
C SER A 188 -13.43 -6.46 7.49
N ARG A 189 -14.53 -6.71 6.77
CA ARG A 189 -14.73 -7.91 5.95
C ARG A 189 -13.79 -7.96 4.74
N CYS A 190 -13.72 -6.88 3.96
CA CYS A 190 -12.81 -6.79 2.80
C CYS A 190 -11.36 -7.03 3.22
N MET A 191 -10.92 -6.40 4.32
CA MET A 191 -9.59 -6.61 4.89
C MET A 191 -9.37 -8.06 5.31
N HIS A 192 -10.35 -8.68 5.97
CA HIS A 192 -10.28 -10.07 6.40
C HIS A 192 -10.17 -11.03 5.22
N ILE A 193 -10.97 -10.85 4.17
CA ILE A 193 -10.92 -11.67 2.96
C ILE A 193 -9.53 -11.57 2.31
N CYS A 194 -9.03 -10.36 2.07
CA CYS A 194 -7.72 -10.15 1.42
C CYS A 194 -6.55 -10.73 2.23
N LEU A 195 -6.54 -10.61 3.57
CA LEU A 195 -5.44 -11.09 4.41
C LEU A 195 -5.39 -12.63 4.57
N ASN A 196 -6.54 -13.28 4.38
CA ASN A 196 -6.67 -14.73 4.46
C ASN A 196 -6.59 -15.43 3.09
N ASP A 197 -6.61 -14.68 1.99
CA ASP A 197 -6.44 -15.25 0.66
C ASP A 197 -5.02 -15.83 0.45
N ARG A 198 -4.99 -17.02 -0.15
CA ARG A 198 -3.76 -17.79 -0.38
C ARG A 198 -2.87 -17.20 -1.48
N ASN A 199 -3.45 -16.53 -2.46
CA ASN A 199 -2.71 -15.98 -3.60
C ASN A 199 -2.01 -14.69 -3.17
N ILE A 200 -2.73 -13.80 -2.48
CA ILE A 200 -2.15 -12.63 -1.81
C ILE A 200 -1.03 -13.05 -0.87
N ALA A 201 -1.26 -14.07 -0.01
CA ALA A 201 -0.23 -14.56 0.88
C ALA A 201 1.00 -15.11 0.14
N THR A 202 0.81 -15.75 -1.01
CA THR A 202 1.89 -16.27 -1.85
C THR A 202 2.69 -15.14 -2.49
N GLU A 203 2.02 -14.14 -3.07
CA GLU A 203 2.67 -12.96 -3.64
C GLU A 203 3.48 -12.19 -2.59
N LEU A 204 2.91 -11.93 -1.42
CA LEU A 204 3.61 -11.25 -0.33
C LEU A 204 4.83 -12.04 0.18
N ARG A 205 4.79 -13.38 0.16
CA ARG A 205 5.96 -14.23 0.47
C ARG A 205 7.03 -14.13 -0.60
N ARG A 206 6.66 -14.07 -1.88
CA ARG A 206 7.61 -13.85 -2.99
C ARG A 206 8.39 -12.57 -2.81
N TYR A 207 7.77 -11.53 -2.26
CA TYR A 207 8.46 -10.27 -1.91
C TYR A 207 9.15 -10.28 -0.54
N GLY A 208 8.98 -11.34 0.27
CA GLY A 208 9.55 -11.43 1.62
C GLY A 208 8.93 -10.44 2.62
N VAL A 209 7.68 -10.03 2.43
CA VAL A 209 7.03 -8.98 3.24
C VAL A 209 5.72 -9.39 3.90
N LEU A 210 5.28 -10.65 3.76
CA LEU A 210 4.01 -11.14 4.30
C LEU A 210 3.78 -10.76 5.78
N ASP A 211 4.72 -11.11 6.65
CA ASP A 211 4.55 -10.89 8.10
C ASP A 211 4.56 -9.39 8.44
N GLY A 212 5.39 -8.60 7.75
CA GLY A 212 5.43 -7.15 7.91
C GLY A 212 4.12 -6.49 7.49
N VAL A 213 3.54 -6.91 6.35
CA VAL A 213 2.25 -6.39 5.87
C VAL A 213 1.14 -6.76 6.84
N ARG A 214 1.10 -8.01 7.32
CA ARG A 214 0.11 -8.45 8.32
C ARG A 214 0.18 -7.62 9.60
N GLN A 215 1.39 -7.32 10.08
CA GLN A 215 1.58 -6.49 11.26
C GLN A 215 1.08 -5.05 11.04
N GLU A 216 1.49 -4.40 9.95
CA GLU A 216 1.06 -3.02 9.64
C GLU A 216 -0.47 -2.92 9.49
N VAL A 217 -1.07 -3.92 8.85
CA VAL A 217 -2.53 -3.99 8.68
C VAL A 217 -3.25 -4.25 10.00
N ALA A 218 -2.71 -5.11 10.87
CA ALA A 218 -3.26 -5.32 12.21
C ALA A 218 -3.21 -4.03 13.05
N ASP A 219 -2.13 -3.26 12.95
CA ASP A 219 -1.99 -1.97 13.62
C ASP A 219 -3.05 -0.95 13.13
N LEU A 220 -3.35 -0.97 11.82
CA LEU A 220 -4.44 -0.16 11.24
C LEU A 220 -5.81 -0.54 11.82
N ALA A 221 -6.09 -1.83 11.98
CA ALA A 221 -7.36 -2.34 12.50
C ALA A 221 -7.51 -2.14 14.02
N ALA A 222 -6.42 -2.10 14.78
CA ALA A 222 -6.46 -1.85 16.23
C ALA A 222 -6.75 -0.38 16.57
N THR A 223 -6.30 0.56 15.72
CA THR A 223 -6.40 2.00 15.97
C THR A 223 -7.82 2.56 15.78
N SER A 224 -8.71 1.85 15.09
CA SER A 224 -10.10 2.26 14.85
C SER A 224 -11.03 2.08 16.05
N ALA A 225 -10.58 1.43 17.14
CA ALA A 225 -11.41 1.13 18.32
C ALA A 225 -11.44 2.24 19.39
N THR A 226 -10.54 3.25 19.33
CA THR A 226 -10.51 4.34 20.32
C THR A 226 -11.19 5.58 19.76
N GLY A 227 -12.48 5.75 20.05
CA GLY A 227 -13.21 6.97 19.72
C GLY A 227 -12.68 8.17 20.51
N THR A 228 -12.03 9.12 19.84
CA THR A 228 -11.62 10.41 20.45
C THR A 228 -12.86 11.17 20.96
N PRO A 229 -12.86 11.82 22.12
CA PRO A 229 -14.01 12.61 22.59
C PRO A 229 -14.38 13.74 21.62
N VAL A 230 -15.67 14.02 21.47
CA VAL A 230 -16.24 14.99 20.49
C VAL A 230 -15.59 16.38 20.57
N THR A 231 -15.13 16.80 21.75
CA THR A 231 -14.52 18.10 21.99
C THR A 231 -13.12 18.24 21.38
N GLU A 232 -12.30 17.19 21.45
CA GLU A 232 -10.97 17.15 20.79
C GLU A 232 -11.08 17.01 19.26
N ARG A 233 -12.22 16.50 18.76
CA ARG A 233 -12.49 16.39 17.32
C ARG A 233 -12.63 17.77 16.66
N TRP A 234 -13.29 18.73 17.32
CA TRP A 234 -13.53 20.08 16.76
C TRP A 234 -12.25 20.92 16.62
N GLU A 235 -11.34 20.84 17.58
CA GLU A 235 -10.06 21.54 17.51
C GLU A 235 -9.15 20.96 16.40
N ALA A 236 -9.18 19.64 16.20
CA ALA A 236 -8.47 18.97 15.10
C ALA A 236 -9.10 19.20 13.71
N LEU A 237 -10.40 19.51 13.66
CA LEU A 237 -11.19 19.78 12.45
C LEU A 237 -10.92 21.16 11.85
N THR A 238 -10.66 22.17 12.68
CA THR A 238 -10.51 23.58 12.25
C THR A 238 -9.51 23.79 11.10
N PRO A 239 -8.28 23.23 11.12
CA PRO A 239 -7.36 23.36 9.98
C PRO A 239 -7.72 22.48 8.78
N LYS A 240 -8.53 21.42 8.96
CA LYS A 240 -8.94 20.47 7.89
C LYS A 240 -10.19 20.95 7.14
N LEU A 241 -11.07 21.71 7.79
CA LEU A 241 -12.28 22.29 7.22
C LEU A 241 -12.05 23.55 6.37
N ALA A 242 -10.84 24.13 6.40
CA ALA A 242 -10.44 25.22 5.50
C ALA A 242 -10.50 24.83 4.00
N TRP A 243 -10.69 23.53 3.70
CA TRP A 243 -10.92 22.98 2.37
C TRP A 243 -12.33 23.24 1.80
N GLY A 244 -13.30 23.69 2.61
CA GLY A 244 -14.72 23.84 2.18
C GLY A 244 -15.23 25.28 2.03
N GLY A 245 -14.38 26.29 2.14
CA GLY A 245 -14.78 27.69 2.32
C GLY A 245 -14.65 28.57 1.07
N ALA A 246 -15.22 28.19 -0.07
CA ALA A 246 -15.53 29.12 -1.15
C ALA A 246 -16.97 28.87 -1.62
N HIS A 247 -17.91 29.50 -0.91
CA HIS A 247 -19.24 29.98 -1.32
C HIS A 247 -20.14 30.06 -0.09
N GLY A 248 -19.90 31.08 0.73
CA GLY A 248 -20.90 31.55 1.68
C GLY A 248 -21.92 32.37 0.93
N GLU A 249 -22.97 31.73 0.41
CA GLU A 249 -24.25 32.42 0.24
C GLU A 249 -25.11 32.17 1.47
N ASN A 250 -25.50 33.29 2.06
CA ASN A 250 -26.31 33.50 3.24
C ASN A 250 -27.48 32.53 3.41
N PHE A 251 -27.48 31.78 4.51
CA PHE A 251 -28.73 31.41 5.18
C PHE A 251 -28.98 32.42 6.31
N SER A 252 -29.86 33.38 6.05
CA SER A 252 -30.56 34.14 7.08
C SER A 252 -32.04 33.80 7.02
N ARG A 253 -32.50 33.19 8.12
CA ARG A 253 -33.88 32.98 8.59
C ARG A 253 -34.83 32.12 7.76
#